data_AF-A0A7Y6JXU8-F1
#
_entry.id   AF-A0A7Y6JXU8-F1
#
_cell.length_a   1.000
_cell.length_b   1.000
_cell.length_c   1.000
_cell.angle_alpha   90.00
_cell.angle_beta   90.00
_cell.angle_gamma   90.00
#
_symmetry.space_group_name_H-M   'P 1'
#
loop_
_entity.id
_entity.type
_entity.pdbx_description
1 polymer ?
#
loop_
_entity_poly.entity_id
_entity_poly.type
_entity_poly.pdbx_seq_one_letter_code
_entity_poly.pdbx_strand_id
1 'polypeptide(L)' 'MQFHLDNMTCGGCARAVSRAIQSIDPSAIITADPPTRLVHVQTSAPQEQIGSALREAGFPPRAGKPERGIR' A
#
# COMPACT_ATOMS: atom_id res chain seq x y z
N MET A 1 -7.75 -2.31 -4.15
CA MET A 1 -6.78 -1.31 -4.67
C MET A 1 -5.38 -1.92 -4.73
N GLN A 2 -4.45 -1.33 -5.49
CA GLN A 2 -3.07 -1.80 -5.62
C GLN A 2 -2.05 -0.68 -5.41
N PHE A 3 -0.92 -1.00 -4.80
CA PHE A 3 0.21 -0.08 -4.61
C PHE A 3 1.50 -0.73 -5.07
N HIS A 4 2.39 0.08 -5.65
CA HIS A 4 3.75 -0.33 -5.97
C HIS A 4 4.71 0.34 -5.00
N LEU A 5 5.41 -0.45 -4.20
CA LEU A 5 6.23 0.01 -3.08
C LEU A 5 7.70 -0.31 -3.36
N ASP A 6 8.44 0.66 -3.88
CA ASP A 6 9.86 0.46 -4.25
C ASP A 6 10.74 0.01 -3.08
N ASN A 7 10.37 0.41 -1.86
CA ASN A 7 11.08 0.07 -0.63
C ASN A 7 10.67 -1.29 -0.04
N MET A 8 9.72 -2.03 -0.65
CA MET A 8 9.29 -3.34 -0.17
C MET A 8 10.13 -4.45 -0.81
N THR A 9 11.34 -4.68 -0.28
CA THR A 9 12.35 -5.56 -0.89
C THR A 9 12.49 -6.93 -0.22
N CYS A 10 11.87 -7.15 0.93
CA CYS A 10 11.93 -8.43 1.65
C CYS A 10 10.60 -8.78 2.35
N GLY A 11 10.47 -10.02 2.82
CA GLY A 11 9.29 -10.47 3.57
C GLY A 11 9.06 -9.70 4.88
N GLY A 12 10.11 -9.15 5.49
CA GLY A 12 10.01 -8.26 6.65
C GLY A 12 9.31 -6.94 6.32
N CYS A 13 9.67 -6.31 5.19
CA CYS A 13 9.01 -5.11 4.68
C CYS A 13 7.54 -5.37 4.37
N ALA A 14 7.22 -6.51 3.74
CA ALA A 14 5.84 -6.90 3.47
C ALA A 14 5.00 -6.98 4.75
N ARG A 15 5.54 -7.56 5.83
CA ARG A 15 4.85 -7.60 7.13
C ARG A 15 4.65 -6.21 7.73
N ALA A 16 5.65 -5.33 7.63
CA ALA A 16 5.54 -3.96 8.12
C ALA A 16 4.45 -3.18 7.37
N VAL A 17 4.40 -3.32 6.04
CA VAL A 17 3.36 -2.75 5.19
C VAL A 17 1.97 -3.26 5.57
N SER A 18 1.80 -4.57 5.71
CA SER A 18 0.51 -5.15 6.11
C SER A 18 0.04 -4.62 7.46
N ARG A 19 0.95 -4.46 8.43
CA ARG A 19 0.63 -3.89 9.75
C ARG A 19 0.21 -2.42 9.67
N ALA A 20 0.89 -1.62 8.85
CA ALA A 20 0.51 -0.22 8.65
C ALA A 20 -0.91 -0.09 8.09
N ILE A 21 -1.26 -0.93 7.11
CA ILE A 21 -2.60 -0.97 6.53
C ILE A 21 -3.64 -1.46 7.56
N GLN A 22 -3.33 -2.53 8.29
CA GLN A 22 -4.22 -3.09 9.32
C GLN A 22 -4.46 -2.15 10.50
N SER A 23 -3.55 -1.20 10.75
CA SER A 23 -3.76 -0.15 11.74
C SER A 23 -4.88 0.82 11.35
N ILE A 24 -5.17 0.95 10.05
CA ILE A 24 -6.28 1.78 9.53
C ILE A 24 -7.54 0.94 9.42
N ASP A 25 -7.43 -0.26 8.84
CA ASP A 25 -8.53 -1.22 8.71
C ASP A 25 -8.07 -2.61 9.15
N PRO A 26 -8.41 -3.05 10.37
CA PRO A 26 -7.99 -4.35 10.88
C PRO A 26 -8.62 -5.53 10.11
N SER A 27 -9.69 -5.28 9.34
CA SER A 27 -10.34 -6.30 8.49
C SER A 27 -9.76 -6.34 7.07
N ALA A 28 -8.76 -5.50 6.77
CA ALA A 28 -8.16 -5.45 5.44
C ALA A 28 -7.45 -6.77 5.10
N ILE A 29 -7.66 -7.23 3.86
CA ILE A 29 -6.93 -8.35 3.27
C ILE A 29 -5.78 -7.78 2.44
N ILE A 30 -4.55 -8.11 2.83
CA ILE A 30 -3.33 -7.60 2.20
C ILE A 30 -2.55 -8.77 1.60
N THR A 31 -2.32 -8.69 0.30
CA THR A 31 -1.43 -9.59 -0.44
C THR A 31 -0.23 -8.79 -0.92
N ALA A 32 0.90 -8.94 -0.23
CA ALA A 32 2.15 -8.27 -0.55
C ALA A 32 3.10 -9.23 -1.26
N ASP A 33 3.64 -8.79 -2.40
CA ASP A 33 4.59 -9.54 -3.22
C ASP A 33 5.91 -8.76 -3.34
N PRO A 34 6.91 -9.05 -2.47
CA PRO A 34 8.23 -8.42 -2.53
C PRO A 34 8.98 -8.57 -3.86
N PRO A 35 8.92 -9.72 -4.56
CA PRO A 35 9.57 -9.87 -5.87
C PRO A 35 9.12 -8.85 -6.92
N THR A 36 7.81 -8.59 -6.99
CA THR A 36 7.20 -7.64 -7.92
C THR A 36 7.02 -6.25 -7.32
N ARG A 37 7.26 -6.09 -6.01
CA ARG A 37 7.06 -4.87 -5.22
C ARG A 37 5.61 -4.38 -5.24
N LEU A 38 4.66 -5.28 -5.52
CA LEU A 38 3.25 -4.98 -5.58
C LEU A 38 2.55 -5.38 -4.29
N VAL A 39 1.58 -4.56 -3.89
CA VAL A 39 0.72 -4.83 -2.75
C VAL A 39 -0.72 -4.67 -3.18
N HIS A 40 -1.47 -5.75 -3.10
CA HIS A 40 -2.91 -5.76 -3.28
C HIS A 40 -3.58 -5.61 -1.92
N VAL A 41 -4.51 -4.65 -1.84
CA VAL A 41 -5.23 -4.36 -0.60
C VAL A 41 -6.73 -4.39 -0.90
N GLN A 42 -7.44 -5.26 -0.20
CA GLN A 42 -8.90 -5.25 -0.12
C GLN A 42 -9.29 -4.66 1.23
N THR A 43 -9.90 -3.48 1.20
CA THR A 43 -10.29 -2.71 2.39
C THR A 43 -11.47 -1.82 2.02
N SER A 44 -12.24 -1.43 3.02
CA SER A 44 -13.26 -0.39 2.88
C SER A 44 -12.69 1.03 3.07
N ALA A 45 -11.45 1.16 3.55
CA ALA A 45 -10.79 2.45 3.72
C ALA A 45 -10.47 3.11 2.37
N PRO A 46 -10.48 4.44 2.29
CA PRO A 46 -10.16 5.15 1.06
C PRO A 46 -8.66 5.02 0.72
N GLN A 47 -8.35 5.00 -0.57
CA GLN A 47 -6.98 4.85 -1.08
C GLN A 47 -6.02 5.92 -0.57
N GLU A 48 -6.52 7.15 -0.34
CA GLU A 48 -5.78 8.25 0.28
C GLU A 48 -5.27 7.88 1.67
N GLN A 49 -6.13 7.38 2.55
CA GLN A 49 -5.76 7.02 3.93
C GLN A 49 -4.72 5.91 3.94
N ILE A 50 -4.91 4.90 3.09
CA ILE A 50 -3.92 3.83 2.93
C ILE A 50 -2.60 4.40 2.40
N GLY A 51 -2.65 5.27 1.38
CA GLY A 51 -1.47 5.92 0.83
C GLY A 51 -0.72 6.77 1.86
N SER A 52 -1.43 7.47 2.75
CA SER A 52 -0.83 8.23 3.86
C SER A 52 -0.15 7.30 4.86
N ALA A 53 -0.86 6.29 5.35
CA ALA A 53 -0.33 5.32 6.31
C ALA A 53 0.94 4.62 5.79
N LEU A 54 0.95 4.28 4.50
CA LEU A 54 2.12 3.71 3.83
C LEU A 54 3.31 4.69 3.80
N ARG A 55 3.08 5.97 3.52
CA ARG A 55 4.13 7.00 3.57
C ARG A 55 4.68 7.20 4.97
N GLU A 56 3.80 7.28 5.98
CA GLU A 56 4.17 7.42 7.38
C GLU A 56 4.96 6.20 7.89
N ALA A 57 4.65 5.01 7.37
CA ALA A 57 5.40 3.78 7.64
C ALA A 57 6.74 3.67 6.86
N GLY A 58 7.09 4.65 6.02
CA GLY A 58 8.34 4.64 5.23
C GLY A 58 8.26 3.85 3.92
N PHE A 59 7.06 3.47 3.49
CA PHE A 59 6.78 2.76 2.23
C PHE A 59 5.94 3.64 1.30
N PRO A 60 6.44 4.79 0.84
CA PRO A 60 5.66 5.66 -0.03
C PRO A 60 5.25 4.90 -1.29
N PRO A 61 3.95 4.85 -1.63
CA PRO A 61 3.53 4.29 -2.89
C PRO A 61 4.16 5.09 -4.02
N ARG A 62 4.70 4.38 -5.02
CA ARG A 62 5.04 5.01 -6.29
C ARG A 62 3.80 5.75 -6.75
N ALA A 63 3.95 7.03 -7.09
CA ALA A 63 2.88 7.82 -7.65
C ALA A 63 2.43 7.16 -8.96
N GLY A 64 1.46 6.25 -8.87
CA GLY A 64 0.60 5.94 -9.98
C GLY A 64 0.01 7.28 -10.38
N LYS A 65 0.35 7.73 -11.59
CA LYS A 65 -0.10 8.98 -12.19
C LYS A 65 -1.53 9.24 -11.69
N PRO A 66 -1.82 10.37 -11.02
CA PRO A 66 -3.20 10.66 -10.63
C PRO A 66 -3.99 10.51 -11.91
N GLU A 67 -5.06 9.74 -11.84
CA GLU A 67 -6.03 9.58 -12.91
C GLU A 67 -6.50 10.99 -13.20
N ARG A 68 -5.79 11.63 -14.14
CA ARG A 68 -6.06 12.96 -14.61
C ARG A 68 -7.35 12.73 -15.35
N GLY A 69 -8.46 12.92 -14.64
CA GLY A 69 -9.76 13.21 -15.21
C GLY A 69 -9.48 14.28 -16.25
N ILE A 70 -9.42 13.82 -17.49
CA ILE A 70 -9.14 14.64 -18.64
C ILE A 70 -10.43 15.43 -18.84
N ARG A 71 -10.32 16.75 -18.67
CA ARG A 71 -11.35 17.71 -19.04
C ARG A 71 -11.49 17.72 -20.55
#